data_AF-A0A391N9F9-F1
#
_entry.id   AF-A0A391N9F9-F1
#
_cell.length_a   1.000
_cell.length_b   1.000
_cell.length_c   1.000
_cell.angle_alpha   90.00
_cell.angle_beta   90.00
_cell.angle_gamma   90.00
#
_symmetry.space_group_name_H-M   'P 1'
#
loop_
_entity.id
_entity.type
_entity.pdbx_description
1 polymer ?
#
loop_
_entity_poly.entity_id
_entity_poly.type
_entity_poly.pdbx_seq_one_letter_code
_entity_poly.pdbx_strand_id
1 'polypeptide(L)'
;MTSWKVWLGVAGLVVALLVALNIQAQRIDAANARTDLATERLKTAKQRNANQAATITRLTGEVATQRLDQLALQQTLSDMRQAQATDQLKKKERRREDPTHATWAAQPMPDAARRLHQRPAITGADGYRQWLSGRDALHAGPGGAGQ
;
A
#
# COMPACT_ATOMS: atom_id res chain seq x y z
N MET A 1 -30.41 87.19 51.33
CA MET A 1 -30.36 85.75 51.68
C MET A 1 -30.72 84.85 50.47
N THR A 2 -30.22 85.14 49.26
CA THR A 2 -30.59 84.42 48.02
C THR A 2 -29.44 83.68 47.35
N SER A 3 -28.18 84.04 47.64
CA SER A 3 -26.98 83.46 46.99
C SER A 3 -26.76 81.98 47.30
N TRP A 4 -26.97 81.54 48.54
CA TRP A 4 -26.78 80.14 48.95
C TRP A 4 -27.71 79.16 48.21
N LYS A 5 -28.96 79.57 47.95
CA LYS A 5 -29.94 78.73 47.23
C LYS A 5 -29.55 78.52 45.76
N VAL A 6 -28.95 79.52 45.13
CA VAL A 6 -28.46 79.43 43.74
C VAL A 6 -27.28 78.46 43.65
N TRP A 7 -26.33 78.53 44.60
CA TRP A 7 -25.20 77.61 44.65
C TRP A 7 -25.62 76.15 44.86
N LEU A 8 -26.66 75.89 45.65
CA LEU A 8 -27.21 74.53 45.79
C LEU A 8 -27.82 74.01 44.48
N GLY A 9 -28.51 74.86 43.72
CA GLY A 9 -29.06 74.48 42.42
C GLY A 9 -27.97 74.15 41.39
N VAL A 10 -26.91 74.97 41.33
CA VAL A 10 -25.76 74.73 40.45
C VAL A 10 -25.03 73.45 40.85
N ALA A 11 -24.80 73.22 42.14
CA ALA A 11 -24.17 71.99 42.62
C ALA A 11 -24.98 70.74 42.23
N GLY A 12 -26.32 70.78 42.37
CA GLY A 12 -27.19 69.69 41.94
C GLY A 12 -27.11 69.41 40.44
N LEU A 13 -27.06 70.46 39.62
CA LEU A 13 -26.93 70.32 38.16
C LEU A 13 -25.57 69.72 37.76
N VAL A 14 -24.49 70.13 38.42
CA VAL A 14 -23.14 69.56 38.20
C VAL A 14 -23.12 68.08 38.58
N VAL A 15 -23.70 67.70 39.72
CA VAL A 15 -23.79 66.30 40.14
C VAL A 15 -24.61 65.49 39.13
N ALA A 16 -25.74 66.01 38.65
CA ALA A 16 -26.55 65.33 37.63
C ALA A 16 -25.78 65.13 36.32
N LEU A 17 -24.99 66.12 35.91
CA LEU A 17 -24.09 66.03 34.74
C LEU A 17 -23.03 64.95 34.92
N LEU A 18 -22.37 64.89 36.08
CA LEU A 18 -21.35 63.88 36.36
C LEU A 18 -21.93 62.46 36.36
N VAL A 19 -23.15 62.29 36.89
CA VAL A 19 -23.87 61.01 36.85
C VAL A 19 -24.23 60.64 35.41
N ALA A 20 -24.75 61.58 34.63
CA ALA A 20 -25.09 61.34 33.23
C ALA A 20 -23.87 60.96 32.38
N LEU A 21 -22.72 61.57 32.63
CA LEU A 21 -21.46 61.24 31.97
C LEU A 21 -20.96 59.84 32.34
N ASN A 22 -21.07 59.45 33.62
CA ASN A 22 -20.72 58.09 34.05
C ASN A 22 -21.57 57.02 33.36
N ILE A 23 -22.89 57.25 33.27
CA ILE A 23 -23.80 56.33 32.60
C ILE A 23 -23.45 56.24 31.09
N GLN A 24 -23.12 57.35 30.44
CA GLN A 24 -22.68 57.34 29.05
C GLN A 24 -21.36 56.59 28.85
N ALA A 25 -20.37 56.82 29.72
CA ALA A 25 -19.10 56.11 29.69
C ALA A 25 -19.31 54.60 29.83
N GLN A 26 -20.10 54.15 30.82
CA GLN A 26 -20.42 52.73 30.99
C GLN A 26 -21.12 52.12 29.77
N ARG A 27 -22.01 52.87 29.10
CA ARG A 27 -22.67 52.40 27.88
C ARG A 27 -21.69 52.26 26.71
N ILE A 28 -20.73 53.18 26.59
CA ILE A 28 -19.69 53.12 25.57
C ILE A 28 -18.74 51.95 25.83
N ASP A 29 -18.31 51.74 27.07
CA ASP A 29 -17.46 50.61 27.45
C ASP A 29 -18.16 49.27 27.18
N ALA A 30 -19.44 49.17 27.51
CA ALA A 30 -20.24 47.99 27.20
C ALA A 30 -20.39 47.76 25.69
N ALA A 31 -20.46 48.81 24.88
CA ALA A 31 -20.52 48.71 23.41
C ALA A 31 -19.16 48.31 22.82
N ASN A 32 -18.07 48.87 23.33
CA ASN A 32 -16.70 48.54 22.93
C ASN A 32 -16.39 47.07 23.25
N ALA A 33 -16.69 46.62 24.48
CA ALA A 33 -16.48 45.23 24.89
C ALA A 33 -17.21 44.23 23.99
N ARG A 34 -18.41 44.57 23.50
CA ARG A 34 -19.15 43.73 22.54
C ARG A 34 -18.47 43.67 21.18
N THR A 35 -17.95 44.81 20.71
CA THR A 35 -17.23 44.92 19.44
C THR A 35 -15.91 44.16 19.48
N ASP A 36 -15.18 44.25 20.60
CA ASP A 36 -13.93 43.52 20.82
C ASP A 36 -14.18 42.02 20.83
N LEU A 37 -15.20 41.56 21.57
CA LEU A 37 -15.61 40.16 21.59
C LEU A 37 -16.03 39.66 20.20
N ALA A 38 -16.77 40.47 19.43
CA ALA A 38 -17.15 40.14 18.07
C ALA A 38 -15.93 40.01 17.15
N THR A 39 -14.96 40.93 17.28
CA THR A 39 -13.71 40.92 16.53
C THR A 39 -12.85 39.71 16.86
N GLU A 40 -12.75 39.36 18.15
CA GLU A 40 -12.04 38.19 18.62
C GLU A 40 -12.71 36.89 18.13
N ARG A 41 -14.04 36.81 18.19
CA ARG A 41 -14.81 35.69 17.63
C ARG A 41 -14.59 35.56 16.13
N LEU A 42 -14.55 36.66 15.40
CA LEU A 42 -14.31 36.66 13.97
C LEU A 42 -12.88 36.24 13.64
N LYS A 43 -11.89 36.70 14.41
CA LYS A 43 -10.48 36.30 14.28
C LYS A 43 -10.31 34.80 14.57
N THR A 44 -10.90 34.31 15.65
CA THR A 44 -10.83 32.89 16.02
C THR A 44 -11.56 32.01 15.01
N ALA A 45 -12.72 32.44 14.49
CA ALA A 45 -13.43 31.74 13.42
C ALA A 45 -12.61 31.68 12.14
N LYS A 46 -11.99 32.80 11.72
CA LYS A 46 -11.07 32.84 10.57
C LYS A 46 -9.87 31.92 10.76
N GLN A 47 -9.25 31.94 11.94
CA GLN A 47 -8.12 31.05 12.24
C GLN A 47 -8.53 29.58 12.18
N ARG A 48 -9.69 29.22 12.77
CA ARG A 48 -10.23 27.86 12.71
C ARG A 48 -10.50 27.44 11.27
N ASN A 49 -11.07 28.32 10.46
CA ASN A 49 -11.33 28.04 9.05
C ASN A 49 -10.03 27.84 8.26
N ALA A 50 -9.02 28.69 8.47
CA ALA A 50 -7.70 28.55 7.84
C ALA A 50 -7.02 27.23 8.24
N ASN A 51 -7.08 26.86 9.52
CA ASN A 51 -6.55 25.59 10.00
C ASN A 51 -7.29 24.39 9.35
N GLN A 52 -8.62 24.45 9.29
CA GLN A 52 -9.43 23.41 8.62
C GLN A 52 -9.10 23.30 7.13
N ALA A 53 -8.96 24.42 6.42
CA ALA A 53 -8.57 24.43 5.02
C ALA A 53 -7.19 23.78 4.82
N ALA A 54 -6.21 24.09 5.67
CA ALA A 54 -4.89 23.46 5.63
C ALA A 54 -4.96 21.94 5.89
N THR A 55 -5.79 21.51 6.84
CA THR A 55 -6.03 20.08 7.12
C THR A 55 -6.67 19.39 5.92
N ILE A 56 -7.70 19.98 5.31
CA ILE A 56 -8.38 19.42 4.12
C ILE A 56 -7.39 19.28 2.97
N THR A 57 -6.57 20.30 2.69
CA THR A 57 -5.56 20.23 1.63
C THR A 57 -4.56 19.11 1.89
N ARG A 58 -4.09 18.95 3.13
CA ARG A 58 -3.18 17.86 3.50
C ARG A 58 -3.82 16.49 3.30
N LEU A 59 -5.02 16.27 3.85
CA LEU A 59 -5.74 14.99 3.71
C LEU A 59 -6.05 14.68 2.25
N THR A 60 -6.43 15.68 1.47
CA THR A 60 -6.70 15.52 0.03
C THR A 60 -5.44 15.09 -0.72
N GLY A 61 -4.28 15.70 -0.41
CA GLY A 61 -3.00 15.27 -0.95
C GLY A 61 -2.67 13.82 -0.60
N GLU A 62 -2.85 13.43 0.67
CA GLU A 62 -2.57 12.08 1.16
C GLU A 62 -3.51 11.03 0.55
N VAL A 63 -4.80 11.36 0.38
CA VAL A 63 -5.75 10.49 -0.34
C VAL A 63 -5.39 10.40 -1.82
N ALA A 64 -4.95 11.49 -2.46
CA ALA A 64 -4.54 11.47 -3.87
C ALA A 64 -3.32 10.56 -4.08
N THR A 65 -2.31 10.65 -3.21
CA THR A 65 -1.15 9.73 -3.26
C THR A 65 -1.57 8.29 -3.03
N GLN A 66 -2.44 8.03 -2.04
CA GLN A 66 -2.93 6.68 -1.77
C GLN A 66 -3.71 6.10 -2.96
N ARG A 67 -4.49 6.93 -3.68
CA ARG A 67 -5.21 6.51 -4.89
C ARG A 67 -4.27 6.15 -6.03
N LEU A 68 -3.20 6.92 -6.23
CA LEU A 68 -2.17 6.63 -7.23
C LEU A 68 -1.47 5.31 -6.92
N ASP A 69 -1.10 5.07 -5.66
CA ASP A 69 -0.47 3.81 -5.24
C ASP A 69 -1.43 2.62 -5.43
N GLN A 70 -2.71 2.78 -5.10
CA GLN A 70 -3.73 1.75 -5.34
C GLN A 70 -3.88 1.43 -6.83
N LEU A 71 -3.89 2.44 -7.70
CA LEU A 71 -3.97 2.25 -9.15
C LEU A 71 -2.72 1.55 -9.69
N ALA A 72 -1.53 1.95 -9.25
CA ALA A 72 -0.27 1.32 -9.63
C ALA A 72 -0.23 -0.16 -9.20
N LEU A 73 -0.73 -0.47 -8.00
CA LEU A 73 -0.82 -1.86 -7.52
C LEU A 73 -1.81 -2.68 -8.37
N GLN A 74 -2.98 -2.12 -8.70
CA GLN A 74 -3.96 -2.79 -9.56
C GLN A 74 -3.41 -3.07 -10.95
N GLN A 75 -2.71 -2.10 -11.55
CA GLN A 75 -2.02 -2.27 -12.84
C GLN A 75 -0.96 -3.36 -12.77
N THR A 76 -0.12 -3.35 -11.73
CA THR A 76 0.88 -4.39 -11.52
C THR A 76 0.25 -5.78 -11.43
N LEU A 77 -0.87 -5.91 -10.71
CA LEU A 77 -1.59 -7.17 -10.58
C LEU A 77 -2.23 -7.62 -11.90
N SER A 78 -2.78 -6.70 -12.71
CA SER A 78 -3.32 -7.04 -14.02
C SER A 78 -2.23 -7.52 -14.97
N ASP A 79 -1.08 -6.84 -14.98
CA ASP A 79 0.06 -7.18 -15.84
C ASP A 79 0.61 -8.56 -15.48
N MET A 80 0.76 -8.85 -14.18
CA MET A 80 1.17 -10.17 -13.70
C MET A 80 0.19 -11.28 -14.12
N ARG A 81 -1.12 -11.04 -14.01
CA ARG A 81 -2.13 -12.01 -14.46
C ARG A 81 -2.07 -12.24 -15.96
N GLN A 82 -1.87 -11.19 -16.75
CA GLN A 82 -1.75 -11.29 -18.21
C GLN A 82 -0.48 -12.03 -18.61
N ALA A 83 0.66 -11.74 -17.98
CA ALA A 83 1.90 -12.46 -18.18
C ALA A 83 1.74 -13.94 -17.85
N GLN A 84 1.12 -14.27 -16.71
CA GLN A 84 0.85 -15.65 -16.33
C GLN A 84 -0.07 -16.36 -17.33
N ALA A 85 -1.14 -15.72 -17.80
CA ALA A 85 -2.03 -16.29 -18.81
C ALA A 85 -1.29 -16.57 -20.12
N THR A 86 -0.44 -15.64 -20.55
CA THR A 86 0.39 -15.77 -21.76
C THR A 86 1.39 -16.91 -21.61
N ASP A 87 2.05 -17.04 -20.47
CA ASP A 87 3.00 -18.13 -20.20
C ASP A 87 2.32 -19.49 -20.18
N GLN A 88 1.10 -19.57 -19.63
CA GLN A 88 0.33 -20.81 -19.63
C GLN A 88 -0.07 -21.21 -21.05
N LEU A 89 -0.46 -20.25 -21.89
CA LEU A 89 -0.73 -20.49 -23.31
C LEU A 89 0.52 -20.95 -24.04
N LYS A 90 1.65 -20.25 -23.88
CA LYS A 90 2.94 -20.63 -24.48
C LYS A 90 3.42 -22.01 -24.04
N LYS A 91 3.24 -22.38 -22.77
CA LYS A 91 3.57 -23.72 -22.26
C LYS A 91 2.66 -24.79 -22.86
N LYS A 92 1.36 -24.50 -23.05
CA LYS A 92 0.43 -25.42 -23.71
C LYS A 92 0.76 -25.56 -25.20
N GLU A 93 1.12 -24.47 -25.87
CA GLU A 93 1.50 -24.49 -27.28
C GLU A 93 2.81 -25.25 -27.48
N ARG A 94 3.87 -24.96 -26.71
CA ARG A 94 5.10 -25.76 -26.73
C ARG A 94 4.85 -27.24 -26.48
N ARG A 95 3.91 -27.59 -25.60
CA ARG A 95 3.55 -29.00 -25.37
C ARG A 95 2.82 -29.63 -26.56
N ARG A 96 2.02 -28.86 -27.31
CA ARG A 96 1.33 -29.33 -28.53
C ARG A 96 2.30 -29.47 -29.70
N GLU A 97 3.20 -28.51 -29.86
CA GLU A 97 4.20 -28.45 -30.92
C GLU A 97 5.39 -29.39 -30.70
N ASP A 98 5.57 -29.92 -29.49
CA ASP A 98 6.58 -30.93 -29.18
C ASP A 98 5.96 -32.34 -28.94
N PRO A 99 5.37 -32.96 -29.99
CA PRO A 99 4.93 -34.36 -29.93
C PRO A 99 6.13 -35.33 -29.80
N THR A 100 7.36 -34.84 -29.95
CA THR A 100 8.58 -35.61 -29.78
C THR A 100 8.59 -36.21 -28.37
N HIS A 101 8.35 -35.44 -27.32
CA HIS A 101 8.30 -35.96 -25.95
C HIS A 101 7.25 -37.05 -25.72
N ALA A 102 6.07 -36.96 -26.34
CA ALA A 102 5.06 -38.01 -26.29
C ALA A 102 5.53 -39.29 -27.00
N THR A 103 6.29 -39.15 -28.07
CA THR A 103 6.85 -40.26 -28.85
C THR A 103 7.98 -40.97 -28.09
N TRP A 104 8.83 -40.23 -27.37
CA TRP A 104 9.86 -40.80 -26.48
C TRP A 104 9.27 -41.55 -25.28
N ALA A 105 8.14 -41.09 -24.73
CA ALA A 105 7.45 -41.77 -23.62
C ALA A 105 6.65 -43.00 -24.09
N ALA A 106 6.18 -43.02 -25.34
CA ALA A 106 5.49 -44.15 -25.94
C ALA A 106 6.44 -45.20 -26.54
N GLN A 107 7.72 -44.87 -26.73
CA GLN A 107 8.74 -45.83 -27.15
C GLN A 107 8.92 -46.90 -26.05
N PRO A 108 8.78 -48.20 -26.38
CA PRO A 108 9.01 -49.25 -25.42
C PRO A 108 10.44 -49.14 -24.89
N MET A 109 10.55 -49.06 -23.57
CA MET A 109 11.81 -48.86 -22.86
C MET A 109 12.87 -49.82 -23.40
N PRO A 110 14.05 -49.32 -23.85
CA PRO A 110 15.08 -50.15 -24.48
C PRO A 110 15.43 -51.32 -23.56
N ASP A 111 15.64 -52.52 -24.14
CA ASP A 111 15.93 -53.74 -23.37
C ASP A 111 17.07 -53.53 -22.36
N ALA A 112 18.02 -52.64 -22.66
CA ALA A 112 19.10 -52.25 -21.75
C ALA A 112 18.58 -51.69 -20.40
N ALA A 113 17.54 -50.87 -20.41
CA ALA A 113 16.94 -50.31 -19.21
C ALA A 113 16.05 -51.33 -18.46
N ARG A 114 15.37 -52.22 -19.19
CA ARG A 114 14.63 -53.35 -18.57
C ARG A 114 15.55 -54.34 -17.86
N ARG A 115 16.72 -54.64 -18.44
CA ARG A 115 17.76 -55.46 -17.79
C ARG A 115 18.36 -54.81 -16.54
N LEU A 116 18.32 -53.47 -16.43
CA LEU A 116 18.76 -52.77 -15.23
C LEU A 116 17.80 -52.96 -14.04
N HIS A 117 16.50 -53.00 -14.33
CA HIS A 117 15.43 -53.18 -13.35
C HIS A 117 15.17 -54.64 -12.97
N GLN A 118 15.61 -55.59 -13.81
CA GLN A 118 15.66 -57.00 -13.43
C GLN A 118 16.76 -57.21 -12.39
N ARG A 119 16.42 -56.99 -11.12
CA ARG A 119 17.24 -57.40 -9.98
C ARG A 119 17.32 -58.93 -9.97
N PRO A 120 18.50 -59.54 -10.18
CA PRO A 120 18.67 -60.95 -9.85
C PRO A 120 18.46 -61.12 -8.34
N ALA A 121 17.95 -62.27 -7.90
CA ALA A 121 17.89 -62.63 -6.49
C ALA A 121 19.33 -62.87 -5.98
N ILE A 122 20.08 -61.80 -5.77
CA ILE A 122 21.44 -61.86 -5.23
C ILE A 122 21.30 -62.21 -3.74
N THR A 123 21.59 -63.45 -3.41
CA THR A 123 21.56 -63.95 -2.02
C THR A 123 22.98 -63.93 -1.48
N GLY A 124 23.23 -63.08 -0.49
CA GLY A 124 24.54 -62.95 0.17
C GLY A 124 25.54 -62.01 -0.52
N ALA A 125 26.54 -61.55 0.24
CA ALA A 125 27.52 -60.54 -0.18
C ALA A 125 28.46 -61.02 -1.30
N ASP A 126 28.79 -62.32 -1.32
CA ASP A 126 29.67 -62.90 -2.34
C ASP A 126 29.01 -62.92 -3.74
N GLY A 127 27.70 -63.20 -3.78
CA GLY A 127 26.91 -63.14 -5.01
C GLY A 127 26.83 -61.72 -5.60
N TYR A 128 26.86 -60.69 -4.75
CA TYR A 128 26.86 -59.29 -5.20
C TYR A 128 28.17 -58.90 -5.87
N ARG A 129 29.30 -59.37 -5.31
CA ARG A 129 30.64 -59.09 -5.82
C ARG A 129 30.89 -59.73 -7.19
N GLN A 130 30.43 -60.97 -7.38
CA GLN A 130 30.59 -61.69 -8.65
C GLN A 130 29.73 -61.11 -9.78
N TRP A 131 28.53 -60.62 -9.45
CA TRP A 131 27.66 -59.94 -10.42
C TRP A 131 28.23 -58.60 -10.89
N LEU A 132 28.84 -57.81 -10.00
CA LEU A 132 29.52 -56.56 -10.37
C LEU A 132 30.70 -56.82 -11.30
N SER A 133 31.54 -57.83 -11.02
CA SER A 133 32.69 -58.16 -11.88
C SER A 133 32.30 -58.64 -13.28
N GLY A 134 31.08 -59.16 -13.46
CA GLY A 134 30.57 -59.57 -14.78
C GLY A 134 29.98 -58.43 -15.60
N ARG A 135 29.52 -57.34 -14.98
CA ARG A 135 28.93 -56.17 -15.69
C ARG A 135 29.96 -55.20 -16.24
N ASP A 136 31.17 -55.16 -15.68
CA ASP A 136 32.29 -54.32 -16.16
C ASP A 136 33.04 -54.92 -17.36
N ALA A 137 32.65 -56.11 -17.83
CA ALA A 137 33.17 -56.67 -19.07
C ALA A 137 32.56 -55.92 -20.26
N LEU A 138 33.16 -54.78 -20.60
CA LEU A 138 32.95 -54.04 -21.84
C LEU A 138 32.94 -55.01 -23.02
N HIS A 139 31.82 -55.08 -23.75
CA HIS A 139 31.75 -55.81 -25.02
C HIS A 139 32.85 -55.31 -25.96
N ALA A 140 33.78 -56.20 -26.32
CA ALA A 140 34.62 -56.01 -27.50
C ALA A 140 33.69 -55.97 -28.73
N GLY A 141 33.68 -54.83 -29.42
CA GLY A 141 32.90 -54.65 -30.65
C GLY A 141 33.31 -55.69 -31.71
N PRO A 142 32.38 -56.15 -32.56
CA PRO A 142 32.72 -57.07 -33.62
C PRO A 142 33.69 -56.39 -34.59
N GLY A 143 34.87 -56.99 -34.73
CA GLY A 143 35.93 -56.52 -35.59
C GLY A 143 35.46 -56.40 -37.05
N GLY A 144 35.81 -55.27 -37.66
CA GLY A 144 35.84 -55.14 -39.10
C GLY A 144 36.89 -56.08 -39.69
N ALA A 145 36.46 -56.90 -40.64
CA ALA A 145 37.33 -57.60 -41.58
C ALA A 145 36.67 -57.56 -42.96
N GLY A 146 37.25 -56.73 -43.85
CA GLY A 146 37.23 -56.82 -45.32
C GLY A 146 35.89 -56.67 -46.04
N GLN A 147 35.69 -55.54 -46.73
CA GLN A 147 35.99 -55.35 -48.16
C GLN A 147 36.13 -53.86 -48.48
#